data_AF-A0A7W1P366-F1
#
_entry.id   AF-A0A7W1P366-F1
#
_cell.length_a   1.000
_cell.length_b   1.000
_cell.length_c   1.000
_cell.angle_alpha   90.00
_cell.angle_beta   90.00
_cell.angle_gamma   90.00
#
_symmetry.space_group_name_H-M   'P 1'
#
loop_
_entity.id
_entity.type
_entity.pdbx_description
1 polymer ?
#
loop_
_entity_poly.entity_id
_entity_poly.type
_entity_poly.pdbx_seq_one_letter_code
_entity_poly.pdbx_strand_id
1 'polypeptide(L)'
;MNQSVSPAAPALTDSRLAAVCAEEARNALEDYSARFDEITRRGRDRFLARDWRGGYEDAAERLRLYSEALDRLTNAIKDLMGERFPDRAIWTAIKAVYSALIAQSLRSEIGESFFNSLTRRVFTTEGVDQSIEFVDTDFDAPPTGSATEVSRVYSGAPFADLLEQVLSDPNGGGFQESCWNDLPARLAIASERLGSIIRTNTAGLEIV
;
A
#
# COMPACT_ATOMS: atom_id res chain seq x y z
N MET A 1 -57.99 -17.97 -0.11
CA MET A 1 -56.64 -17.97 -0.71
C MET A 1 -55.72 -17.24 0.26
N ASN A 2 -55.10 -17.97 1.19
CA ASN A 2 -54.20 -17.39 2.19
C ASN A 2 -52.84 -17.15 1.55
N GLN A 3 -52.47 -15.88 1.35
CA GLN A 3 -51.09 -15.55 1.03
C GLN A 3 -50.27 -15.61 2.32
N SER A 4 -49.45 -16.65 2.43
CA SER A 4 -48.38 -16.74 3.41
C SER A 4 -47.31 -15.71 3.04
N VAL A 5 -47.29 -14.59 3.74
CA VAL A 5 -46.16 -13.65 3.71
C VAL A 5 -45.01 -14.36 4.42
N SER A 6 -43.98 -14.77 3.68
CA SER A 6 -42.72 -15.23 4.26
C SER A 6 -42.14 -14.11 5.13
N PRO A 7 -41.67 -14.39 6.36
CA PRO A 7 -41.08 -13.35 7.19
C PRO A 7 -39.80 -12.85 6.50
N ALA A 8 -39.69 -11.53 6.31
CA ALA A 8 -38.45 -10.90 5.92
C ALA A 8 -37.34 -11.35 6.88
N ALA A 9 -36.16 -11.68 6.35
CA ALA A 9 -35.02 -12.07 7.17
C ALA A 9 -34.81 -11.03 8.29
N PRO A 10 -34.56 -11.43 9.54
CA PRO A 10 -34.41 -10.48 10.64
C PRO A 10 -33.26 -9.52 10.33
N ALA A 11 -33.52 -8.23 10.47
CA ALA A 11 -32.49 -7.20 10.29
C ALA A 11 -31.28 -7.51 11.18
N LEU A 12 -30.07 -7.37 10.63
CA LEU A 12 -28.84 -7.57 11.39
C LEU A 12 -28.83 -6.65 12.62
N THR A 13 -28.41 -7.19 13.76
CA THR A 13 -28.10 -6.38 14.95
C THR A 13 -26.97 -5.41 14.64
N ASP A 14 -26.88 -4.30 15.37
CA ASP A 14 -25.88 -3.28 15.09
C ASP A 14 -24.44 -3.81 15.21
N SER A 15 -24.16 -4.71 16.15
CA SER A 15 -22.86 -5.37 16.26
C SER A 15 -22.52 -6.28 15.07
N ARG A 16 -23.53 -7.00 14.52
CA ARG A 16 -23.32 -7.84 13.33
C ARG A 16 -23.16 -6.99 12.08
N LEU A 17 -23.94 -5.92 11.96
CA LEU A 17 -23.82 -4.97 10.88
C LEU A 17 -22.44 -4.30 10.90
N ALA A 18 -21.97 -3.90 12.08
CA ALA A 18 -20.63 -3.32 12.25
C ALA A 18 -19.52 -4.28 11.81
N ALA A 19 -19.61 -5.57 12.18
CA ALA A 19 -18.66 -6.59 11.77
C ALA A 19 -18.63 -6.78 10.25
N VAL A 20 -19.80 -6.90 9.61
CA VAL A 20 -19.89 -7.03 8.14
C VAL A 20 -19.33 -5.81 7.43
N CYS A 21 -19.66 -4.59 7.86
CA CYS A 21 -19.12 -3.37 7.25
C CYS A 21 -17.60 -3.24 7.45
N ALA A 22 -17.06 -3.69 8.58
CA ALA A 22 -15.62 -3.69 8.83
C ALA A 22 -14.88 -4.71 7.94
N GLU A 23 -15.45 -5.89 7.72
CA GLU A 23 -14.93 -6.87 6.76
C GLU A 23 -14.95 -6.32 5.33
N GLU A 24 -16.04 -5.67 4.90
CA GLU A 24 -16.11 -5.01 3.59
C GLU A 24 -15.04 -3.92 3.43
N ALA A 25 -14.81 -3.11 4.47
CA ALA A 25 -13.75 -2.10 4.44
C ALA A 25 -12.35 -2.73 4.32
N ARG A 26 -12.08 -3.81 5.06
CA ARG A 26 -10.82 -4.56 4.97
C ARG A 26 -10.64 -5.20 3.59
N ASN A 27 -11.69 -5.80 3.03
CA ASN A 27 -11.68 -6.37 1.68
C ASN A 27 -11.34 -5.31 0.63
N ALA A 28 -11.99 -4.15 0.70
CA ALA A 28 -11.73 -3.05 -0.22
C ALA A 28 -10.28 -2.51 -0.12
N LEU A 29 -9.71 -2.46 1.09
CA LEU A 29 -8.30 -2.09 1.29
C LEU A 29 -7.35 -3.10 0.64
N GLU A 30 -7.60 -4.40 0.80
CA GLU A 30 -6.78 -5.46 0.20
C GLU A 30 -6.87 -5.44 -1.32
N ASP A 31 -8.07 -5.32 -1.88
CA ASP A 31 -8.28 -5.21 -3.32
C ASP A 31 -7.60 -3.96 -3.90
N TYR A 32 -7.71 -2.82 -3.22
CA TYR A 32 -6.99 -1.60 -3.57
C TYR A 32 -5.48 -1.83 -3.60
N SER A 33 -4.94 -2.44 -2.54
CA SER A 33 -3.50 -2.68 -2.39
C SER A 33 -2.98 -3.63 -3.46
N ALA A 34 -3.71 -4.72 -3.73
CA ALA A 34 -3.36 -5.69 -4.76
C ALA A 34 -3.33 -5.06 -6.15
N ARG A 35 -4.33 -4.25 -6.50
CA ARG A 35 -4.37 -3.52 -7.78
C ARG A 35 -3.28 -2.46 -7.87
N PHE A 36 -2.99 -1.75 -6.79
CA PHE A 36 -1.91 -0.77 -6.76
C PHE A 36 -0.55 -1.43 -6.99
N ASP A 37 -0.29 -2.57 -6.35
CA ASP A 37 0.92 -3.36 -6.52
C ASP A 37 1.02 -3.96 -7.94
N GLU A 38 -0.11 -4.40 -8.51
CA GLU A 38 -0.17 -4.87 -9.90
C GLU A 38 0.23 -3.78 -10.90
N ILE A 39 -0.37 -2.58 -10.81
CA ILE A 39 -0.04 -1.47 -11.71
C ILE A 39 1.42 -1.06 -11.51
N THR A 40 1.90 -1.02 -10.27
CA THR A 40 3.30 -0.68 -9.96
C THR A 40 4.28 -1.67 -10.60
N ARG A 41 3.94 -2.97 -10.60
CA ARG A 41 4.79 -4.03 -11.17
C ARG A 41 4.99 -3.89 -12.69
N ARG A 42 4.00 -3.38 -13.41
CA ARG A 42 4.07 -3.12 -14.86
C ARG A 42 5.17 -2.13 -15.24
N GLY A 43 5.59 -1.27 -14.31
CA GLY A 43 6.57 -0.21 -14.57
C GLY A 43 7.90 -0.74 -15.13
N ARG A 44 8.37 -1.89 -14.65
CA ARG A 44 9.60 -2.52 -15.15
C ARG A 44 9.48 -2.90 -16.63
N ASP A 45 8.41 -3.59 -16.99
CA ASP A 45 8.20 -4.08 -18.36
C ASP A 45 7.96 -2.92 -19.32
N ARG A 46 7.23 -1.88 -18.90
CA ARG A 46 7.02 -0.67 -19.71
C ARG A 46 8.32 0.11 -19.93
N PHE A 47 9.16 0.22 -18.91
CA PHE A 47 10.48 0.84 -19.04
C PHE A 47 11.35 0.07 -20.05
N LEU A 48 11.42 -1.25 -19.93
CA LEU A 48 12.19 -2.10 -20.85
C LEU A 48 11.68 -2.04 -22.30
N ALA A 49 10.37 -1.98 -22.47
CA ALA A 49 9.73 -1.81 -23.78
C ALA A 49 9.80 -0.38 -24.34
N ARG A 50 10.31 0.59 -23.56
CA ARG A 50 10.25 2.05 -23.87
C ARG A 50 8.83 2.55 -24.11
N ASP A 51 7.84 1.92 -23.47
CA ASP A 51 6.43 2.30 -23.57
C ASP A 51 6.11 3.45 -22.62
N TRP A 52 6.51 4.66 -23.03
CA TRP A 52 6.32 5.87 -22.22
C TRP A 52 4.85 6.23 -22.07
N ARG A 53 4.06 6.08 -23.14
CA ARG A 53 2.62 6.34 -23.11
C ARG A 53 1.95 5.42 -22.10
N GLY A 54 2.30 4.13 -22.13
CA GLY A 54 1.88 3.21 -21.09
C GLY A 54 2.30 3.71 -19.70
N GLY A 55 3.56 4.08 -19.49
CA GLY A 55 3.99 4.64 -18.20
C GLY A 55 3.07 5.77 -17.66
N TYR A 56 2.65 6.69 -18.53
CA TYR A 56 1.68 7.74 -18.19
C TYR A 56 0.28 7.20 -17.89
N GLU A 57 -0.21 6.22 -18.64
CA GLU A 57 -1.51 5.59 -18.42
C GLU A 57 -1.58 4.86 -17.07
N ASP A 58 -0.53 4.12 -16.69
CA ASP A 58 -0.44 3.46 -15.38
C ASP A 58 -0.43 4.47 -14.23
N ALA A 59 0.27 5.61 -14.40
CA ALA A 59 0.26 6.68 -13.40
C ALA A 59 -1.14 7.28 -13.22
N ALA A 60 -1.86 7.52 -14.33
CA ALA A 60 -3.24 8.00 -14.30
C ALA A 60 -4.22 6.98 -13.72
N GLU A 61 -4.02 5.68 -13.97
CA GLU A 61 -4.80 4.60 -13.36
C GLU A 61 -4.60 4.59 -11.83
N ARG A 62 -3.35 4.62 -11.35
CA ARG A 62 -3.04 4.64 -9.91
C ARG A 62 -3.65 5.84 -9.19
N LEU A 63 -3.64 7.02 -9.82
CA LEU A 63 -4.22 8.22 -9.24
C LEU A 63 -5.74 8.10 -9.02
N ARG A 64 -6.46 7.45 -9.94
CA ARG A 64 -7.91 7.24 -9.84
C ARG A 64 -8.31 6.05 -8.97
N LEU A 65 -7.44 5.05 -8.86
CA LEU A 65 -7.71 3.79 -8.18
C LEU A 65 -8.21 4.00 -6.74
N TYR A 66 -7.61 4.93 -6.00
CA TYR A 66 -7.96 5.22 -4.61
C TYR A 66 -9.39 5.76 -4.48
N SER A 67 -9.75 6.77 -5.28
CA SER A 67 -11.09 7.35 -5.25
C SER A 67 -12.16 6.35 -5.68
N GLU A 68 -11.88 5.56 -6.72
CA GLU A 68 -12.80 4.53 -7.22
C GLU A 68 -13.05 3.41 -6.20
N ALA A 69 -12.01 2.99 -5.48
CA ALA A 69 -12.15 1.98 -4.43
C ALA A 69 -13.03 2.48 -3.28
N LEU A 70 -12.81 3.71 -2.82
CA LEU A 70 -13.62 4.31 -1.78
C LEU A 70 -15.06 4.58 -2.23
N ASP A 71 -15.30 4.93 -3.51
CA ASP A 71 -16.66 5.18 -4.02
C ASP A 71 -17.47 3.88 -3.98
N ARG A 72 -16.87 2.78 -4.45
CA ARG A 72 -17.49 1.45 -4.38
C ARG A 72 -17.77 1.03 -2.95
N LEU A 73 -16.79 1.19 -2.05
CA LEU A 73 -16.94 0.84 -0.64
C LEU A 73 -18.03 1.66 0.06
N THR A 74 -18.05 2.98 -0.18
CA THR A 74 -19.06 3.88 0.42
C THR A 74 -20.46 3.45 0.01
N ASN A 75 -20.67 3.12 -1.27
CA ASN A 75 -21.96 2.63 -1.76
C ASN A 75 -22.32 1.27 -1.17
N ALA A 76 -21.37 0.33 -1.09
CA ALA A 76 -21.60 -0.99 -0.49
C ALA A 76 -22.01 -0.89 0.99
N ILE A 77 -21.31 -0.08 1.78
CA ILE A 77 -21.66 0.15 3.19
C ILE A 77 -23.01 0.85 3.32
N LYS A 78 -23.33 1.79 2.42
CA LYS A 78 -24.64 2.45 2.38
C LYS A 78 -25.76 1.45 2.13
N ASP A 79 -25.58 0.52 1.19
CA ASP A 79 -26.56 -0.51 0.89
C ASP A 79 -26.74 -1.50 2.06
N LEU A 80 -25.65 -1.83 2.77
CA LEU A 80 -25.69 -2.69 3.97
C LEU A 80 -26.38 -2.02 5.16
N MET A 81 -26.11 -0.74 5.41
CA MET A 81 -26.61 -0.03 6.58
C MET A 81 -28.02 0.53 6.37
N GLY A 82 -28.40 0.85 5.13
CA GLY A 82 -29.69 1.46 4.80
C GLY A 82 -29.92 2.75 5.58
N GLU A 83 -31.07 2.86 6.27
CA GLU A 83 -31.40 4.03 7.10
C GLU A 83 -30.43 4.27 8.26
N ARG A 84 -29.67 3.24 8.67
CA ARG A 84 -28.65 3.33 9.73
C ARG A 84 -27.31 3.87 9.23
N PHE A 85 -27.16 4.17 7.94
CA PHE A 85 -25.92 4.67 7.37
C PHE A 85 -25.31 5.90 8.08
N PRO A 86 -26.08 6.91 8.55
CA PRO A 86 -25.53 8.04 9.29
C PRO A 86 -25.38 7.78 10.80
N ASP A 87 -25.62 6.56 11.31
CA ASP A 87 -25.56 6.26 12.74
C ASP A 87 -24.12 6.16 13.25
N ARG A 88 -23.68 7.19 13.98
CA ARG A 88 -22.33 7.28 14.54
C ARG A 88 -21.98 6.14 15.50
N ALA A 89 -22.93 5.62 16.27
CA ALA A 89 -22.64 4.54 17.21
C ALA A 89 -22.23 3.26 16.49
N ILE A 90 -22.85 2.99 15.33
CA ILE A 90 -22.47 1.87 14.47
C ILE A 90 -21.09 2.13 13.84
N TRP A 91 -20.80 3.34 13.38
CA TRP A 91 -19.47 3.69 12.84
C TRP A 91 -18.33 3.56 13.86
N THR A 92 -18.57 3.91 15.13
CA THR A 92 -17.60 3.64 16.21
C THR A 92 -17.35 2.14 16.37
N ALA A 93 -18.40 1.32 16.30
CA ALA A 93 -18.26 -0.13 16.34
C ALA A 93 -17.54 -0.70 15.09
N ILE A 94 -17.82 -0.15 13.90
CA ILE A 94 -17.11 -0.51 12.66
C ILE A 94 -15.62 -0.21 12.82
N LYS A 95 -15.25 0.99 13.28
CA LYS A 95 -13.85 1.38 13.51
C LYS A 95 -13.13 0.39 14.43
N ALA A 96 -13.77 0.04 15.56
CA ALA A 96 -13.18 -0.89 16.53
C ALA A 96 -12.91 -2.29 15.94
N VAL A 97 -13.87 -2.84 15.18
CA VAL A 97 -13.68 -4.14 14.52
C VAL A 97 -12.64 -4.05 13.41
N TYR A 98 -12.69 -2.99 12.59
CA TYR A 98 -11.74 -2.77 11.50
C TYR A 98 -10.29 -2.63 12.01
N SER A 99 -10.09 -1.87 13.09
CA SER A 99 -8.79 -1.72 13.76
C SER A 99 -8.20 -3.08 14.14
N ALA A 100 -9.02 -3.96 14.74
CA ALA A 100 -8.59 -5.32 15.07
C ALA A 100 -8.24 -6.17 13.83
N LEU A 101 -8.95 -6.00 12.71
CA LEU A 101 -8.68 -6.74 11.46
C LEU A 101 -7.36 -6.34 10.80
N ILE A 102 -6.98 -5.06 10.88
CA ILE A 102 -5.75 -4.56 10.23
C ILE A 102 -4.52 -4.62 11.14
N ALA A 103 -4.66 -5.05 12.40
CA ALA A 103 -3.60 -4.99 13.40
C ALA A 103 -2.32 -5.77 13.04
N GLN A 104 -2.44 -6.83 12.24
CA GLN A 104 -1.30 -7.63 11.78
C GLN A 104 -0.85 -7.26 10.36
N SER A 105 -1.46 -6.25 9.75
CA SER A 105 -1.09 -5.78 8.41
C SER A 105 0.23 -5.01 8.47
N LEU A 106 1.17 -5.36 7.60
CA LEU A 106 2.38 -4.55 7.36
C LEU A 106 2.07 -3.16 6.79
N ARG A 107 0.81 -2.90 6.42
CA ARG A 107 0.31 -1.65 5.85
C ARG A 107 -0.81 -1.05 6.72
N SER A 108 -0.77 -1.27 8.03
CA SER A 108 -1.79 -0.78 8.98
C SER A 108 -2.02 0.74 8.88
N GLU A 109 -0.95 1.53 8.75
CA GLU A 109 -1.03 3.00 8.56
C GLU A 109 -1.82 3.40 7.31
N ILE A 110 -1.68 2.64 6.21
CA ILE A 110 -2.48 2.84 4.99
C ILE A 110 -3.93 2.47 5.27
N GLY A 111 -4.16 1.39 6.03
CA GLY A 111 -5.49 0.97 6.46
C GLY A 111 -6.23 2.02 7.30
N GLU A 112 -5.55 2.66 8.25
CA GLU A 112 -6.11 3.76 9.05
C GLU A 112 -6.49 4.96 8.17
N SER A 113 -5.58 5.38 7.27
CA SER A 113 -5.83 6.49 6.34
C SER A 113 -6.97 6.20 5.35
N PHE A 114 -7.08 4.95 4.90
CA PHE A 114 -8.15 4.48 4.03
C PHE A 114 -9.52 4.57 4.74
N PHE A 115 -9.57 4.13 6.00
CA PHE A 115 -10.79 4.23 6.81
C PHE A 115 -11.18 5.69 7.11
N ASN A 116 -10.22 6.54 7.45
CA ASN A 116 -10.48 7.98 7.62
C ASN A 116 -11.05 8.62 6.36
N SER A 117 -10.56 8.20 5.19
CA SER A 117 -11.08 8.69 3.90
C SER A 117 -12.52 8.23 3.65
N LEU A 118 -12.87 7.01 4.06
CA LEU A 118 -14.23 6.49 4.02
C LEU A 118 -15.16 7.31 4.94
N THR A 119 -14.80 7.51 6.20
CA THR A 119 -15.67 8.20 7.17
C THR A 119 -15.87 9.67 6.83
N ARG A 120 -14.85 10.34 6.27
CA ARG A 120 -14.98 11.73 5.79
C ARG A 120 -15.95 11.88 4.61
N ARG A 121 -16.09 10.86 3.77
CA ARG A 121 -17.11 10.84 2.69
C ARG A 121 -18.52 10.67 3.23
N VAL A 122 -18.68 10.03 4.39
CA VAL A 122 -19.97 9.82 5.04
C VAL A 122 -20.40 11.05 5.83
N PHE A 123 -19.52 11.62 6.65
CA PHE A 123 -19.90 12.61 7.66
C PHE A 123 -19.65 14.07 7.29
N THR A 124 -19.02 14.37 6.15
CA THR A 124 -18.61 15.75 5.76
C THR A 124 -18.05 16.51 6.97
N THR A 125 -17.15 15.86 7.72
CA THR A 125 -16.69 16.33 9.03
C THR A 125 -15.89 17.63 8.88
N GLU A 126 -16.32 18.70 9.54
CA GLU A 126 -15.46 19.85 9.84
C GLU A 126 -14.64 19.53 11.09
N GLY A 127 -13.31 19.50 10.97
CA GLY A 127 -12.42 19.06 12.05
C GLY A 127 -12.20 17.55 12.03
N VAL A 128 -12.01 16.94 13.20
CA VAL A 128 -11.68 15.52 13.36
C VAL A 128 -12.56 14.91 14.45
N ASP A 129 -13.13 13.73 14.20
CA ASP A 129 -13.91 12.97 15.20
C ASP A 129 -13.18 11.66 15.58
N GLN A 130 -12.48 11.66 16.70
CA GLN A 130 -11.71 10.50 17.21
C GLN A 130 -12.55 9.24 17.41
N SER A 131 -13.87 9.36 17.59
CA SER A 131 -14.75 8.21 17.77
C SER A 131 -14.96 7.39 16.49
N ILE A 132 -14.69 7.99 15.33
CA ILE A 132 -14.87 7.39 13.99
C ILE A 132 -13.66 7.58 13.06
N GLU A 133 -12.64 8.34 13.46
CA GLU A 133 -11.37 8.53 12.74
C GLU A 133 -10.18 8.11 13.60
N PHE A 134 -9.13 7.58 12.98
CA PHE A 134 -7.81 7.36 13.57
C PHE A 134 -7.02 8.68 13.56
N VAL A 135 -6.68 9.20 14.73
CA VAL A 135 -5.99 10.50 14.90
C VAL A 135 -4.56 10.27 15.35
N ASP A 136 -4.42 9.47 16.40
CA ASP A 136 -3.21 8.74 16.71
C ASP A 136 -3.36 7.32 16.13
N THR A 137 -2.24 6.70 15.77
CA THR A 137 -2.28 5.30 15.34
C THR A 137 -2.71 4.42 16.50
N ASP A 138 -3.53 3.41 16.21
CA ASP A 138 -3.94 2.42 17.21
C ASP A 138 -2.83 1.37 17.48
N PHE A 139 -1.68 1.46 16.80
CA PHE A 139 -0.61 0.46 16.84
C PHE A 139 0.70 0.98 17.45
N ASP A 140 1.29 0.21 18.37
CA ASP A 140 2.59 0.50 18.97
C ASP A 140 3.74 0.20 18.00
N ALA A 141 4.22 1.25 17.30
CA ALA A 141 5.28 1.21 16.29
C ALA A 141 5.01 0.21 15.13
N PRO A 142 5.58 0.44 13.93
CA PRO A 142 5.44 -0.51 12.84
C PRO A 142 5.96 -1.89 13.30
N PRO A 143 5.26 -3.01 12.99
CA PRO A 143 5.74 -4.33 13.37
C PRO A 143 7.19 -4.51 12.91
N THR A 144 8.10 -4.68 13.87
CA THR A 144 9.56 -4.72 13.65
C THR A 144 10.03 -5.94 12.86
N GLY A 145 9.14 -6.91 12.65
CA GLY A 145 9.37 -8.07 11.80
C GLY A 145 8.83 -7.85 10.39
N SER A 146 9.56 -7.14 9.54
CA SER A 146 9.33 -7.29 8.09
C SER A 146 9.81 -8.70 7.70
N ALA A 147 8.88 -9.61 7.37
CA ALA A 147 9.24 -10.95 6.87
C ALA A 147 9.93 -10.92 5.49
N THR A 148 9.99 -9.75 4.85
CA THR A 148 10.60 -9.54 3.53
C THR A 148 11.85 -8.69 3.66
N GLU A 149 12.96 -9.20 3.14
CA GLU A 149 14.22 -8.47 3.02
C GLU A 149 14.06 -7.39 1.94
N VAL A 150 13.97 -6.12 2.36
CA VAL A 150 13.80 -4.96 1.45
C VAL A 150 15.11 -4.47 0.85
N SER A 151 16.23 -4.98 1.35
CA SER A 151 17.57 -4.68 0.86
C SER A 151 18.33 -5.98 0.62
N ARG A 152 19.35 -5.91 -0.23
CA ARG A 152 20.28 -7.01 -0.45
C ARG A 152 21.70 -6.48 -0.33
N VAL A 153 22.53 -7.20 0.41
CA VAL A 153 23.94 -6.83 0.63
C VAL A 153 24.84 -7.69 -0.25
N TYR A 154 25.68 -7.04 -1.04
CA TYR A 154 26.72 -7.68 -1.86
C TYR A 154 28.08 -7.37 -1.24
N SER A 155 28.90 -8.39 -0.99
CA SER A 155 30.21 -8.24 -0.36
C SER A 155 31.17 -9.36 -0.78
N GLY A 156 32.45 -9.23 -0.42
CA GLY A 156 33.45 -10.28 -0.66
C GLY A 156 34.06 -10.32 -2.07
N ALA A 157 33.81 -9.29 -2.89
CA ALA A 157 34.42 -9.13 -4.21
C ALA A 157 35.00 -7.71 -4.38
N PRO A 158 35.91 -7.50 -5.34
CA PRO A 158 36.31 -6.15 -5.77
C PRO A 158 35.11 -5.25 -6.08
N PHE A 159 35.25 -3.95 -5.83
CA PHE A 159 34.13 -3.01 -5.94
C PHE A 159 33.46 -2.98 -7.33
N ALA A 160 34.24 -3.12 -8.41
CA ALA A 160 33.70 -3.19 -9.76
C ALA A 160 32.78 -4.42 -9.95
N ASP A 161 33.21 -5.56 -9.44
CA ASP A 161 32.46 -6.83 -9.51
C ASP A 161 31.20 -6.77 -8.65
N LEU A 162 31.25 -6.10 -7.50
CA LEU A 162 30.06 -5.85 -6.67
C LEU A 162 29.05 -4.94 -7.38
N LEU A 163 29.52 -3.90 -8.08
CA LEU A 163 28.65 -3.03 -8.89
C LEU A 163 27.99 -3.83 -10.01
N GLU A 164 28.72 -4.71 -10.69
CA GLU A 164 28.17 -5.59 -11.72
C GLU A 164 27.09 -6.51 -11.16
N GLN A 165 27.34 -7.14 -10.01
CA GLN A 165 26.37 -8.00 -9.33
C GLN A 165 25.08 -7.24 -8.99
N VAL A 166 25.18 -6.04 -8.40
CA VAL A 166 24.03 -5.20 -8.07
C VAL A 166 23.22 -4.83 -9.31
N LEU A 167 23.90 -4.44 -10.40
CA LEU A 167 23.22 -3.98 -11.62
C LEU A 167 22.62 -5.12 -12.43
N SER A 168 23.07 -6.36 -12.23
CA SER A 168 22.70 -7.51 -13.06
C SER A 168 21.87 -8.57 -12.34
N ASP A 169 21.76 -8.56 -11.01
CA ASP A 169 20.96 -9.53 -10.26
C ASP A 169 19.46 -9.31 -10.48
N PRO A 170 18.74 -10.21 -11.20
CA PRO A 170 17.32 -10.05 -11.45
C PRO A 170 16.49 -10.15 -10.16
N ASN A 171 16.96 -10.87 -9.14
CA ASN A 171 16.29 -10.97 -7.85
C ASN A 171 16.48 -9.71 -7.00
N GLY A 172 17.55 -8.95 -7.25
CA GLY A 172 17.82 -7.65 -6.66
C GLY A 172 17.22 -6.47 -7.43
N GLY A 173 16.45 -6.72 -8.50
CA GLY A 173 15.88 -5.69 -9.36
C GLY A 173 16.82 -5.19 -10.47
N GLY A 174 18.02 -5.76 -10.59
CA GLY A 174 18.97 -5.49 -11.67
C GLY A 174 18.43 -5.84 -13.07
N PHE A 175 19.12 -5.40 -14.10
CA PHE A 175 18.80 -5.62 -15.51
C PHE A 175 19.80 -6.56 -16.16
N GLN A 176 19.33 -7.39 -17.09
CA GLN A 176 20.22 -8.25 -17.88
C GLN A 176 21.28 -7.43 -18.61
N GLU A 177 22.46 -8.00 -18.82
CA GLU A 177 23.57 -7.34 -19.52
C GLU A 177 23.15 -6.77 -20.88
N SER A 178 22.29 -7.48 -21.62
CA SER A 178 21.76 -7.04 -22.91
C SER A 178 20.93 -5.74 -22.87
N CYS A 179 20.48 -5.30 -21.70
CA CYS A 179 19.78 -4.04 -21.51
C CYS A 179 20.73 -2.83 -21.48
N TRP A 180 22.02 -3.07 -21.34
CA TRP A 180 23.03 -2.02 -21.19
C TRP A 180 23.77 -1.76 -22.50
N ASN A 181 24.10 -0.50 -22.74
CA ASN A 181 25.02 -0.13 -23.81
C ASN A 181 26.45 -0.09 -23.25
N ASP A 182 27.21 -1.15 -23.54
CA ASP A 182 28.60 -1.37 -23.09
C ASP A 182 28.72 -1.35 -21.55
N LEU A 183 28.14 -2.36 -20.89
CA LEU A 183 28.18 -2.49 -19.43
C LEU A 183 29.61 -2.42 -18.86
N PRO A 184 30.64 -3.11 -19.43
CA PRO A 184 32.00 -3.02 -18.92
C PRO A 184 32.56 -1.59 -18.89
N ALA A 185 32.37 -0.82 -19.97
CA ALA A 185 32.84 0.57 -19.99
C ALA A 185 32.09 1.44 -18.97
N ARG A 186 30.77 1.21 -18.77
CA ARG A 186 29.97 1.93 -17.77
C ARG A 186 30.40 1.60 -16.35
N LEU A 187 30.71 0.33 -16.07
CA LEU A 187 31.21 -0.12 -14.77
C LEU A 187 32.56 0.51 -14.44
N ALA A 188 33.48 0.60 -15.41
CA ALA A 188 34.77 1.26 -15.21
C ALA A 188 34.61 2.72 -14.77
N ILE A 189 33.77 3.48 -15.49
CA ILE A 189 33.48 4.90 -15.17
C ILE A 189 32.79 5.02 -13.81
N ALA A 190 31.80 4.18 -13.52
CA ALA A 190 31.08 4.22 -12.25
C ALA A 190 31.98 3.84 -11.06
N SER A 191 32.81 2.82 -11.21
CA SER A 191 33.75 2.33 -10.20
C SER A 191 34.80 3.38 -9.85
N GLU A 192 35.38 4.05 -10.85
CA GLU A 192 36.34 5.14 -10.62
C GLU A 192 35.69 6.30 -9.85
N ARG A 193 34.51 6.74 -10.29
CA ARG A 193 33.77 7.84 -9.67
C ARG A 193 33.39 7.53 -8.23
N LEU A 194 32.69 6.43 -8.00
CA LEU A 194 32.22 6.05 -6.66
C LEU A 194 33.39 5.68 -5.74
N GLY A 195 34.42 5.01 -6.26
CA GLY A 195 35.62 4.69 -5.51
C GLY A 195 36.39 5.93 -5.05
N SER A 196 36.45 6.98 -5.87
CA SER A 196 37.07 8.25 -5.45
C SER A 196 36.29 8.93 -4.33
N ILE A 197 34.96 9.00 -4.43
CA ILE A 197 34.08 9.54 -3.39
C ILE A 197 34.24 8.78 -2.07
N ILE A 198 34.20 7.45 -2.11
CA ILE A 198 34.34 6.61 -0.92
C ILE A 198 35.70 6.85 -0.25
N ARG A 199 36.80 6.87 -1.01
CA ARG A 199 38.13 7.15 -0.45
C ARG A 199 38.23 8.53 0.19
N THR A 200 37.64 9.56 -0.43
CA THR A 200 37.63 10.93 0.10
C THR A 200 36.76 11.04 1.36
N ASN A 201 35.63 10.33 1.44
CA ASN A 201 34.76 10.35 2.61
C ASN A 201 35.31 9.54 3.79
N THR A 202 35.97 8.41 3.52
CA THR A 202 36.66 7.63 4.56
C THR A 202 37.85 8.38 5.14
N ALA A 203 38.50 9.26 4.36
CA ALA A 203 39.55 10.15 4.86
C ALA A 203 39.02 11.29 5.76
N GLY A 204 37.71 11.57 5.76
CA GLY A 204 37.04 12.53 6.64
C GLY A 204 36.43 11.92 7.90
N LEU A 205 36.50 10.60 8.06
CA LEU A 205 36.09 9.85 9.25
C LEU A 205 37.33 9.49 10.09
N GLU A 206 38.15 10.48 10.43
CA GLU A 206 38.96 10.36 11.65
C GLU A 206 38.00 10.56 12.83
N ILE A 207 37.75 9.46 13.55
CA ILE A 207 37.06 9.48 14.84
C ILE A 207 37.85 10.40 15.77
N VAL A 208 37.25 11.53 16.14
CA VAL A 208 37.57 12.24 17.39
C VAL A 208 36.65 11.70 18.48
#